data_AF-A0A7K3D273-F1
#
_entry.id   AF-A0A7K3D273-F1
#
_cell.length_a   1.000
_cell.length_b   1.000
_cell.length_c   1.000
_cell.angle_alpha   90.00
_cell.angle_beta   90.00
_cell.angle_gamma   90.00
#
_symmetry.space_group_name_H-M   'P 1'
#
loop_
_entity.id
_entity.type
_entity.pdbx_description
1 polymer ?
#
loop_
_entity_poly.entity_id
_entity_poly.type
_entity_poly.pdbx_seq_one_letter_code
_entity_poly.pdbx_strand_id
1 'polypeptide(L)'
;GDVADRHESLRTVFPDIDGVPHQQVRHGDAGRPPLVVVRADDMTDGGGTAVDRMLAAQLATGFDLRTDLPWRVCVVVVGAGECVLSVVAHHVAVDGWSMGVLARDLERAYGARCEGRAPGWAGLRVQYADYALWQREVLGELEDPASVLSGQLAYWRDRLDGVVQELALPVDRARPVVPSFRGRLVPV
;
A
#
# COMPACT_ATOMS: atom_id res chain seq x y z
N GLY A 1 2.84 6.08 15.19
CA GLY A 1 3.36 7.33 14.64
C GLY A 1 2.17 8.05 14.08
N ASP A 2 2.04 9.36 14.28
CA ASP A 2 0.77 10.09 14.18
C ASP A 2 -0.13 9.66 13.00
N VAL A 3 0.43 9.55 11.79
CA VAL A 3 -0.32 9.14 10.59
C VAL A 3 -0.81 7.70 10.65
N ALA A 4 0.03 6.74 11.07
CA ALA A 4 -0.36 5.35 11.27
C ALA A 4 -1.39 5.19 12.40
N ASP A 5 -1.25 6.01 13.45
CA ASP A 5 -2.16 6.00 14.58
C ASP A 5 -3.55 6.54 14.16
N ARG A 6 -3.59 7.45 13.16
CA ARG A 6 -4.82 7.99 12.54
C ARG A 6 -5.51 7.01 11.58
N HIS A 7 -4.75 6.29 10.76
CA HIS A 7 -5.26 5.44 9.68
C HIS A 7 -5.00 3.95 9.98
N GLU A 8 -6.06 3.21 10.32
CA GLU A 8 -5.92 1.79 10.70
C GLU A 8 -5.35 0.91 9.58
N SER A 9 -5.65 1.23 8.32
CA SER A 9 -5.14 0.49 7.16
C SER A 9 -3.61 0.45 7.13
N LEU A 10 -2.92 1.50 7.58
CA LEU A 10 -1.46 1.57 7.62
C LEU A 10 -0.85 0.69 8.72
N ARG A 11 -1.64 0.28 9.71
CA ARG A 11 -1.19 -0.59 10.81
C ARG A 11 -1.91 -1.94 10.81
N THR A 12 -2.50 -2.34 9.68
CA THR A 12 -3.21 -3.60 9.53
C THR A 12 -2.35 -4.63 8.81
N VAL A 13 -2.24 -5.82 9.39
CA VAL A 13 -1.65 -7.00 8.75
C VAL A 13 -2.75 -8.01 8.41
N PHE A 14 -2.42 -9.01 7.60
CA PHE A 14 -3.35 -9.95 6.97
C PHE A 14 -2.92 -11.42 7.21
N PRO A 15 -2.85 -11.90 8.46
CA PRO A 15 -2.63 -13.32 8.74
C PRO A 15 -3.86 -14.13 8.31
N ASP A 16 -3.64 -15.43 8.08
CA ASP A 16 -4.71 -16.39 7.84
C ASP A 16 -4.95 -17.29 9.06
N ILE A 17 -6.20 -17.75 9.19
CA ILE A 17 -6.59 -18.85 10.07
C ILE A 17 -7.19 -19.91 9.14
N ASP A 18 -6.59 -21.10 9.11
CA ASP A 18 -7.00 -22.20 8.24
C ASP A 18 -7.13 -21.80 6.75
N GLY A 19 -6.22 -20.94 6.27
CA GLY A 19 -6.21 -20.45 4.88
C GLY A 19 -7.18 -19.31 4.59
N VAL A 20 -7.91 -18.80 5.59
CA VAL A 20 -8.82 -17.64 5.45
C VAL A 20 -8.14 -16.38 6.00
N PRO A 21 -7.78 -15.41 5.15
CA PRO A 21 -7.15 -14.16 5.60
C PRO A 21 -8.15 -13.28 6.36
N HIS A 22 -7.66 -12.59 7.40
CA HIS A 22 -8.44 -11.57 8.10
C HIS A 22 -7.58 -10.33 8.38
N GLN A 23 -8.25 -9.19 8.57
CA GLN A 23 -7.58 -7.94 8.94
C GLN A 23 -7.26 -7.96 10.44
N GLN A 24 -5.98 -7.81 10.79
CA GLN A 24 -5.53 -7.67 12.17
C GLN A 24 -4.84 -6.32 12.35
N VAL A 25 -5.54 -5.41 13.02
CA VAL A 25 -5.04 -4.08 13.31
C VAL A 25 -4.03 -4.14 14.46
N ARG A 26 -2.81 -3.65 14.23
CA ARG A 26 -1.74 -3.55 15.23
C ARG A 26 -1.90 -2.27 16.05
N HIS A 27 -1.58 -2.34 17.34
CA HIS A 27 -1.66 -1.22 18.27
C HIS A 27 -0.32 -0.97 18.95
N GLY A 28 -0.16 0.23 19.53
CA GLY A 28 1.08 0.63 20.19
C GLY A 28 2.26 0.62 19.23
N ASP A 29 3.43 0.20 19.71
CA ASP A 29 4.67 0.23 18.92
C ASP A 29 4.67 -0.78 17.77
N ALA A 30 3.92 -1.87 17.87
CA ALA A 30 3.78 -2.84 16.79
C ALA A 30 3.05 -2.28 15.55
N GLY A 31 2.29 -1.18 15.69
CA GLY A 31 1.62 -0.50 14.58
C GLY A 31 2.43 0.62 13.94
N ARG A 32 3.72 0.72 14.26
CA ARG A 32 4.60 1.81 13.81
C ARG A 32 5.71 1.24 12.96
N PRO A 33 5.84 1.60 11.68
CA PRO A 33 7.00 1.14 10.92
C PRO A 33 8.27 1.79 11.49
N PRO A 34 9.40 1.09 11.48
CA PRO A 34 10.67 1.69 11.81
C PRO A 34 11.00 2.79 10.80
N LEU A 35 11.54 3.91 11.28
CA LEU A 35 12.15 4.92 10.42
C LEU A 35 13.59 4.53 10.17
N VAL A 36 13.89 4.13 8.93
CA VAL A 36 15.27 3.87 8.50
C VAL A 36 15.88 5.19 8.07
N VAL A 37 17.04 5.55 8.63
CA VAL A 37 17.80 6.73 8.21
C VAL A 37 19.15 6.27 7.67
N VAL A 38 19.46 6.66 6.44
CA VAL A 38 20.71 6.32 5.77
C VAL A 38 21.42 7.60 5.36
N ARG A 39 22.74 7.70 5.56
CA ARG A 39 23.52 8.81 5.02
C ARG A 39 24.13 8.40 3.68
N ALA A 40 24.08 9.28 2.70
CA ALA A 40 24.67 9.03 1.38
C ALA A 40 26.19 8.78 1.48
N ASP A 41 26.87 9.42 2.42
CA ASP A 41 28.31 9.24 2.69
C ASP A 41 28.65 7.81 3.14
N ASP A 42 27.70 7.09 3.74
CA ASP A 42 27.87 5.70 4.17
C ASP A 42 27.71 4.72 2.99
N MET A 43 27.28 5.21 1.81
CA MET A 43 27.13 4.39 0.61
C MET A 43 28.46 4.34 -0.14
N THR A 44 28.93 3.14 -0.45
CA THR A 44 30.23 2.87 -1.09
C THR A 44 30.44 3.52 -2.45
N ASP A 45 29.39 4.11 -3.05
CA ASP A 45 29.38 4.60 -4.43
C ASP A 45 29.02 6.12 -4.54
N GLY A 46 29.06 6.86 -3.43
CA GLY A 46 29.30 8.32 -3.34
C GLY A 46 28.66 9.29 -4.35
N GLY A 47 27.38 9.13 -4.73
CA GLY A 47 26.70 10.10 -5.61
C GLY A 47 25.22 9.79 -5.86
N GLY A 48 24.52 10.63 -6.65
CA GLY A 48 23.08 10.50 -6.94
C GLY A 48 22.63 9.11 -7.42
N THR A 49 23.53 8.37 -8.09
CA THR A 49 23.26 6.99 -8.53
C THR A 49 23.08 6.01 -7.36
N ALA A 50 23.70 6.26 -6.21
CA ALA A 50 23.57 5.43 -5.00
C ALA A 50 22.20 5.62 -4.35
N VAL A 51 21.69 6.86 -4.32
CA VAL A 51 20.34 7.18 -3.87
C VAL A 51 19.31 6.47 -4.76
N ASP A 52 19.45 6.58 -6.08
CA ASP A 52 18.55 5.92 -7.03
C ASP A 52 18.54 4.39 -6.86
N ARG A 53 19.71 3.77 -6.68
CA ARG A 53 19.81 2.33 -6.42
C ARG A 53 19.14 1.93 -5.10
N MET A 54 19.33 2.72 -4.05
CA MET A 54 18.67 2.49 -2.76
C MET A 54 17.15 2.59 -2.89
N LEU A 55 16.64 3.63 -3.55
CA LEU A 55 15.21 3.80 -3.81
C LEU A 55 14.66 2.63 -4.64
N ALA A 56 15.37 2.20 -5.68
CA ALA A 56 14.99 1.05 -6.49
C ALA A 56 14.94 -0.24 -5.65
N ALA A 57 15.91 -0.46 -4.75
CA ALA A 57 15.92 -1.62 -3.85
C ALA A 57 14.77 -1.60 -2.83
N GLN A 58 14.43 -0.42 -2.30
CA GLN A 58 13.27 -0.23 -1.42
C GLN A 58 11.97 -0.58 -2.13
N LEU A 59 11.80 -0.13 -3.38
CA LEU A 59 10.62 -0.43 -4.21
C LEU A 59 10.54 -1.91 -4.61
N ALA A 60 11.67 -2.56 -4.84
CA ALA A 60 11.73 -3.95 -5.31
C ALA A 60 11.54 -4.99 -4.20
N THR A 61 11.77 -4.61 -2.94
CA THR A 61 11.62 -5.53 -1.80
C THR A 61 10.12 -5.75 -1.56
N GLY A 62 9.66 -6.99 -1.48
CA GLY A 62 8.25 -7.31 -1.20
C GLY A 62 7.82 -7.01 0.24
N PHE A 63 6.55 -7.27 0.54
CA PHE A 63 6.00 -7.27 1.90
C PHE A 63 5.42 -8.67 2.19
N ASP A 64 5.75 -9.26 3.34
CA ASP A 64 4.97 -10.40 3.87
C ASP A 64 3.76 -9.85 4.63
N LEU A 65 2.62 -9.74 3.95
CA LEU A 65 1.42 -9.11 4.51
C LEU A 65 0.89 -9.78 5.79
N ARG A 66 1.34 -10.99 6.13
CA ARG A 66 0.93 -11.68 7.37
C ARG A 66 1.57 -11.03 8.61
N THR A 67 2.76 -10.46 8.44
CA THR A 67 3.58 -9.92 9.54
C THR A 67 3.96 -8.47 9.36
N ASP A 68 4.18 -8.04 8.13
CA ASP A 68 4.70 -6.73 7.80
C ASP A 68 3.57 -5.72 7.72
N LEU A 69 3.81 -4.53 8.28
CA LEU A 69 2.94 -3.39 8.02
C LEU A 69 2.97 -3.10 6.51
N PRO A 70 1.84 -2.69 5.90
CA PRO A 70 1.71 -2.54 4.45
C PRO A 70 2.36 -1.25 3.94
N TRP A 71 3.37 -0.75 4.65
CA TRP A 71 4.18 0.39 4.25
C TRP A 71 5.49 0.44 5.03
N ARG A 72 6.46 1.15 4.47
CA ARG A 72 7.76 1.44 5.09
C ARG A 72 8.20 2.85 4.75
N VAL A 73 9.08 3.39 5.57
CA VAL A 73 9.61 4.75 5.40
C VAL A 73 11.13 4.75 5.58
N CYS A 74 11.81 5.45 4.67
CA CYS A 74 13.25 5.63 4.71
C CYS A 74 13.58 7.11 4.44
N VAL A 75 14.54 7.65 5.17
CA VAL A 75 15.11 8.97 4.93
C VAL A 75 16.57 8.80 4.51
N VAL A 76 16.91 9.31 3.33
CA VAL A 76 18.28 9.36 2.84
C VAL A 76 18.81 10.78 3.00
N VAL A 77 19.84 10.97 3.84
CA VAL A 77 20.51 12.26 4.02
C VAL A 77 21.56 12.39 2.92
N VAL A 78 21.37 13.33 2.00
CA VAL A 78 22.23 13.50 0.80
C VAL A 78 23.23 14.64 0.92
N GLY A 79 23.07 15.50 1.93
CA GLY A 79 23.95 16.63 2.18
C GLY A 79 23.55 17.41 3.43
N ALA A 80 24.20 18.56 3.65
CA ALA A 80 23.88 19.43 4.77
C ALA A 80 22.49 20.05 4.59
N GLY A 81 21.51 19.55 5.34
CA GLY A 81 20.12 20.03 5.29
C GLY A 81 19.29 19.47 4.13
N GLU A 82 19.85 18.56 3.33
CA GLU A 82 19.16 17.94 2.20
C GLU A 82 18.86 16.46 2.50
N CYS A 83 17.60 16.08 2.33
CA CYS A 83 17.17 14.70 2.50
C CYS A 83 16.12 14.29 1.47
N VAL A 84 16.14 13.01 1.12
CA VAL A 84 15.10 12.36 0.32
C VAL A 84 14.28 11.47 1.24
N LEU A 85 12.97 11.71 1.31
CA LEU A 85 12.03 10.84 1.99
C LEU A 85 11.44 9.84 0.99
N SER A 86 11.61 8.55 1.28
CA SER A 86 10.98 7.46 0.54
C SER A 86 9.86 6.86 1.38
N VAL A 87 8.66 6.81 0.82
CA VAL A 87 7.51 6.10 1.39
C VAL A 87 7.05 5.09 0.36
N VAL A 88 7.09 3.80 0.74
CA VAL A 88 6.60 2.71 -0.09
C VAL A 88 5.42 2.09 0.65
N ALA A 89 4.29 1.98 -0.01
CA ALA A 89 3.07 1.41 0.56
C ALA A 89 2.49 0.34 -0.39
N HIS A 90 2.01 -0.75 0.18
CA HIS A 90 1.38 -1.84 -0.55
C HIS A 90 -0.05 -1.44 -0.91
N HIS A 91 -0.47 -1.72 -2.15
CA HIS A 91 -1.80 -1.37 -2.66
C HIS A 91 -2.99 -1.99 -1.91
N VAL A 92 -2.74 -2.93 -1.00
CA VAL A 92 -3.77 -3.50 -0.13
C VAL A 92 -4.29 -2.49 0.89
N ALA A 93 -3.47 -1.50 1.27
CA ALA A 93 -3.81 -0.49 2.26
C ALA A 93 -3.99 0.91 1.67
N VAL A 94 -3.55 1.14 0.43
CA VAL A 94 -3.60 2.43 -0.26
C VAL A 94 -3.96 2.30 -1.74
N ASP A 95 -4.73 3.25 -2.24
CA ASP A 95 -4.99 3.44 -3.66
C ASP A 95 -4.36 4.76 -4.17
N GLY A 96 -4.59 5.09 -5.44
CA GLY A 96 -4.09 6.32 -6.05
C GLY A 96 -4.57 7.60 -5.36
N TRP A 97 -5.76 7.58 -4.76
CA TRP A 97 -6.31 8.71 -4.01
C TRP A 97 -5.64 8.84 -2.62
N SER A 98 -5.46 7.70 -1.95
CA SER A 98 -4.96 7.59 -0.58
C SER A 98 -3.53 8.09 -0.45
N MET A 99 -2.70 8.00 -1.49
CA MET A 99 -1.34 8.56 -1.46
C MET A 99 -1.33 10.08 -1.24
N GLY A 100 -2.28 10.80 -1.83
CA GLY A 100 -2.42 12.24 -1.58
C GLY A 100 -2.88 12.55 -0.15
N VAL A 101 -3.72 11.70 0.45
CA VAL A 101 -4.15 11.82 1.86
C VAL A 101 -2.95 11.59 2.79
N LEU A 102 -2.18 10.54 2.53
CA LEU A 102 -0.98 10.18 3.30
C LEU A 102 0.04 11.32 3.32
N ALA A 103 0.34 11.92 2.16
CA ALA A 103 1.28 13.03 2.06
C ALA A 103 0.81 14.25 2.89
N ARG A 104 -0.46 14.65 2.78
CA ARG A 104 -1.02 15.79 3.53
C ARG A 104 -1.01 15.56 5.04
N ASP A 105 -1.40 14.35 5.48
CA ASP A 105 -1.44 14.04 6.91
C ASP A 105 -0.02 13.93 7.49
N LEU A 106 0.95 13.48 6.70
CA LEU A 106 2.35 13.50 7.09
C LEU A 106 2.90 14.93 7.24
N GLU A 107 2.65 15.81 6.27
CA GLU A 107 3.05 17.23 6.34
C GLU A 107 2.48 17.91 7.59
N ARG A 108 1.18 17.75 7.83
CA ARG A 108 0.50 18.30 9.01
C ARG A 108 1.08 17.76 10.32
N ALA A 109 1.30 16.44 10.38
CA ALA A 109 1.85 15.83 11.59
C ALA A 109 3.30 16.28 11.84
N TYR A 110 4.11 16.32 10.79
CA TYR A 110 5.49 16.78 10.85
C TYR A 110 5.59 18.23 11.34
N GLY A 111 4.84 19.16 10.74
CA GLY A 111 4.83 20.56 11.16
C GLY A 111 4.41 20.74 12.63
N ALA A 112 3.39 20.01 13.08
CA ALA A 112 2.99 20.03 14.49
C ALA A 112 4.09 19.53 15.42
N ARG A 113 4.80 18.46 15.04
CA ARG A 113 5.89 17.88 15.83
C ARG A 113 7.13 18.78 15.84
N CYS A 114 7.42 19.51 14.76
CA CYS A 114 8.47 20.55 14.74
C CYS A 114 8.21 21.66 15.77
N GLU A 115 6.94 21.96 16.05
CA GLU A 115 6.52 22.92 17.08
C GLU A 115 6.37 22.27 18.48
N GLY A 116 6.71 21.00 18.65
CA GLY A 116 6.63 20.30 19.93
C GLY A 116 5.20 19.92 20.37
N ARG A 117 4.23 19.93 19.45
CA ARG A 117 2.81 19.61 19.75
C ARG A 117 2.30 18.42 18.94
N ALA A 118 1.17 17.86 19.35
CA ALA A 118 0.45 16.86 18.57
C ALA A 118 -0.29 17.51 17.36
N PRO A 119 -0.61 16.75 16.29
CA PRO A 119 -1.24 17.27 15.07
C PRO A 119 -2.64 17.91 15.25
N GLY A 120 -3.29 17.67 16.40
CA GLY A 120 -4.54 18.32 16.78
C GLY A 120 -5.72 18.01 15.85
N TRP A 121 -5.77 16.82 15.26
CA TRP A 121 -6.91 16.38 14.45
C TRP A 121 -7.95 15.64 15.29
N ALA A 122 -9.21 15.70 14.86
CA ALA A 122 -10.22 14.78 15.35
C ALA A 122 -9.98 13.38 14.75
N GLY A 123 -10.37 12.33 15.49
CA GLY A 123 -10.39 10.97 14.97
C GLY A 123 -11.28 10.85 13.73
N LEU A 124 -10.92 9.94 12.82
CA LEU A 124 -11.77 9.63 11.68
C LEU A 124 -13.06 8.97 12.19
N ARG A 125 -14.21 9.38 11.65
CA ARG A 125 -15.52 8.82 12.03
C ARG A 125 -15.72 7.39 11.56
N VAL A 126 -14.98 7.00 10.53
CA VAL A 126 -14.99 5.69 9.90
C VAL A 126 -13.56 5.30 9.59
N GLN A 127 -13.21 4.07 9.91
CA GLN A 127 -11.98 3.40 9.56
C GLN A 127 -12.22 2.40 8.44
N TYR A 128 -11.16 1.88 7.84
CA TYR A 128 -11.29 0.92 6.74
C TYR A 128 -11.97 -0.39 7.18
N ALA A 129 -11.83 -0.79 8.45
CA ALA A 129 -12.56 -1.93 9.00
C ALA A 129 -14.09 -1.72 8.95
N ASP A 130 -14.56 -0.50 9.24
CA ASP A 130 -15.98 -0.15 9.14
C ASP A 130 -16.47 -0.26 7.69
N TYR A 131 -15.67 0.23 6.73
CA TYR A 131 -15.97 0.10 5.30
C TYR A 131 -16.05 -1.38 4.88
N ALA A 132 -15.12 -2.22 5.33
CA ALA A 132 -15.11 -3.65 4.99
C ALA A 132 -16.33 -4.39 5.57
N LEU A 133 -16.73 -4.06 6.80
CA LEU A 133 -17.93 -4.62 7.43
C LEU A 133 -19.20 -4.15 6.72
N TRP A 134 -19.31 -2.86 6.42
CA TRP A 134 -20.41 -2.28 5.66
C TRP A 134 -20.53 -2.90 4.27
N GLN A 135 -19.42 -3.11 3.56
CA GLN A 135 -19.43 -3.74 2.24
C GLN A 135 -19.99 -5.16 2.32
N ARG A 136 -19.57 -5.95 3.31
CA ARG A 136 -20.10 -7.31 3.51
C ARG A 136 -21.60 -7.30 3.80
N GLU A 137 -22.05 -6.39 4.69
CA GLU A 137 -23.46 -6.25 5.03
C GLU A 137 -24.32 -5.87 3.82
N VAL A 138 -23.89 -4.89 3.02
CA VAL A 138 -24.65 -4.39 1.87
C VAL A 138 -24.67 -5.38 0.71
N LEU A 139 -23.56 -6.09 0.47
CA LEU A 139 -23.49 -7.08 -0.60
C LEU A 139 -24.31 -8.33 -0.27
N GLY A 140 -24.35 -8.72 1.01
CA GLY A 140 -24.98 -9.97 1.46
C GLY A 140 -24.17 -11.21 1.08
N GLU A 141 -24.79 -12.37 1.28
CA GLU A 141 -24.13 -13.67 1.10
C GLU A 141 -24.29 -14.20 -0.34
N LEU A 142 -23.32 -14.99 -0.80
CA LEU A 142 -23.31 -15.56 -2.14
C LEU A 142 -24.34 -16.69 -2.30
N GLU A 143 -24.65 -17.38 -1.22
CA GLU A 143 -25.61 -18.48 -1.17
C GLU A 143 -27.07 -17.99 -1.15
N ASP A 144 -27.30 -16.70 -0.86
CA ASP A 144 -28.61 -16.07 -0.93
C ASP A 144 -28.89 -15.57 -2.37
N PRO A 145 -29.84 -16.17 -3.11
CA PRO A 145 -30.15 -15.74 -4.47
C PRO A 145 -30.74 -14.33 -4.54
N ALA A 146 -31.27 -13.80 -3.43
CA ALA A 146 -31.84 -12.47 -3.35
C ALA A 146 -30.81 -11.39 -2.98
N SER A 147 -29.56 -11.76 -2.68
CA SER A 147 -28.53 -10.80 -2.29
C SER A 147 -28.06 -9.93 -3.47
N VAL A 148 -27.55 -8.74 -3.14
CA VAL A 148 -26.96 -7.82 -4.13
C VAL A 148 -25.75 -8.49 -4.80
N LEU A 149 -24.94 -9.21 -4.03
CA LEU A 149 -23.78 -9.95 -4.52
C LEU A 149 -24.17 -10.96 -5.59
N SER A 150 -25.18 -11.80 -5.33
CA SER A 150 -25.66 -12.81 -6.26
C SER A 150 -26.16 -12.20 -7.58
N GLY A 151 -26.94 -11.11 -7.49
CA GLY A 151 -27.42 -10.38 -8.66
C GLY A 151 -26.30 -9.76 -9.51
N GLN A 152 -25.34 -9.11 -8.86
CA GLN A 152 -24.17 -8.54 -9.55
C GLN A 152 -23.30 -9.62 -10.18
N LEU A 153 -23.09 -10.75 -9.50
CA LEU A 153 -22.32 -11.85 -10.04
C LEU A 153 -22.99 -12.49 -11.26
N ALA A 154 -24.32 -12.67 -11.23
CA ALA A 154 -25.07 -13.15 -12.38
C ALA A 154 -24.93 -12.22 -13.59
N TYR A 155 -25.06 -10.91 -13.36
CA TYR A 155 -24.84 -9.90 -14.41
C TYR A 155 -23.44 -9.99 -15.01
N TRP A 156 -22.39 -10.03 -14.19
CA TRP A 156 -21.01 -10.08 -14.70
C TRP A 156 -20.69 -11.40 -15.40
N ARG A 157 -21.26 -12.52 -14.96
CA ARG A 157 -21.14 -13.81 -15.66
C ARG A 157 -21.73 -13.75 -17.05
N ASP A 158 -22.93 -13.19 -17.20
CA ASP A 158 -23.57 -13.00 -18.51
C ASP A 158 -22.77 -12.04 -19.40
N ARG A 159 -22.36 -10.89 -18.87
CA ARG A 159 -21.62 -9.88 -19.64
C ARG A 159 -20.23 -10.29 -20.08
N LEU A 160 -19.59 -11.16 -19.31
CA LEU A 160 -18.26 -11.67 -19.61
C LEU A 160 -18.30 -13.05 -20.27
N ASP A 161 -19.48 -13.57 -20.60
CA ASP A 161 -19.58 -14.86 -21.29
C ASP A 161 -18.93 -14.76 -22.68
N GLY A 162 -18.10 -15.76 -23.00
CA GLY A 162 -17.40 -15.84 -24.28
C GLY A 162 -16.33 -14.75 -24.53
N VAL A 163 -15.97 -13.91 -23.55
CA VAL A 163 -14.87 -12.95 -23.74
C VAL A 163 -13.55 -13.66 -23.96
N VAL A 164 -12.71 -13.09 -24.83
CA VAL A 164 -11.36 -13.62 -25.05
C VAL A 164 -10.55 -13.49 -23.77
N GLN A 165 -9.92 -14.60 -23.36
CA GLN A 165 -9.07 -14.60 -22.16
C GLN A 165 -7.83 -13.73 -22.32
N GLU A 166 -7.36 -13.56 -23.56
CA GLU A 166 -6.21 -12.74 -23.89
C GLU A 166 -6.46 -11.92 -25.15
N LEU A 167 -6.10 -10.64 -25.10
CA LEU A 167 -6.10 -9.76 -26.27
C LEU A 167 -4.91 -10.13 -27.17
N ALA A 168 -5.17 -10.30 -28.46
CA ALA A 168 -4.13 -10.49 -29.46
C ALA A 168 -3.40 -9.17 -29.74
N LEU A 169 -2.52 -8.78 -28.80
CA LEU A 169 -1.65 -7.62 -28.96
C LEU A 169 -0.39 -8.01 -29.76
N PRO A 170 0.20 -7.07 -30.52
CA PRO A 170 1.51 -7.28 -31.12
C PRO A 170 2.56 -7.35 -30.00
N VAL A 171 2.92 -8.56 -29.58
CA VAL A 171 3.89 -8.78 -28.49
C VAL A 171 5.29 -9.06 -29.02
N ASP A 172 6.30 -8.45 -28.42
CA ASP A 172 7.71 -8.73 -28.74
C ASP A 172 8.17 -10.11 -28.25
N ARG A 173 7.48 -10.67 -27.24
CA ARG A 173 7.81 -11.94 -26.59
C ARG A 173 6.54 -12.68 -26.19
N ALA A 174 6.58 -14.01 -26.25
CA ALA A 174 5.51 -14.85 -25.76
C ALA A 174 5.30 -14.66 -24.24
N ARG A 175 4.04 -14.72 -23.81
CA ARG A 175 3.69 -14.65 -22.39
C ARG A 175 4.21 -15.90 -21.66
N PRO A 176 5.02 -15.77 -20.60
CA PRO A 176 5.47 -16.91 -19.82
C PRO A 176 4.32 -17.47 -18.96
N VAL A 177 4.36 -18.78 -18.68
CA VAL A 177 3.38 -19.48 -17.84
C VAL A 177 3.32 -18.88 -16.42
N VAL A 178 4.49 -18.49 -15.89
CA VAL A 178 4.60 -17.74 -14.63
C VAL A 178 4.90 -16.29 -14.98
N PRO A 179 4.00 -15.34 -14.67
CA PRO A 179 4.27 -13.92 -14.86
C PRO A 179 5.54 -13.54 -14.08
N SER A 180 6.54 -13.00 -14.77
CA SER A 180 7.75 -12.50 -14.12
C SER A 180 7.53 -11.16 -13.43
N PHE A 181 6.40 -10.49 -13.70
CA PHE A 181 6.07 -9.10 -13.35
C PHE A 181 7.15 -8.08 -13.76
N ARG A 182 8.10 -8.47 -14.62
CA ARG A 182 9.13 -7.60 -15.18
C ARG A 182 8.62 -6.95 -16.46
N GLY A 183 8.14 -5.72 -16.34
CA GLY A 183 7.87 -4.84 -17.48
C GLY A 183 9.12 -4.03 -17.89
N ARG A 184 9.12 -3.49 -19.11
CA ARG A 184 10.04 -2.43 -19.53
C ARG A 184 9.22 -1.36 -20.23
N LEU A 185 9.50 -0.09 -19.93
CA LEU A 185 8.96 1.02 -20.71
C LEU A 185 9.64 1.02 -22.08
N VAL A 186 8.85 0.89 -23.14
CA VAL A 186 9.30 1.20 -24.50
C VAL A 186 8.93 2.66 -24.75
N PRO A 187 9.90 3.55 -25.04
CA PRO A 187 9.59 4.92 -25.43
C PRO A 187 8.66 4.88 -26.65
N VAL A 188 7.59 5.66 -26.60
CA VAL A 188 6.70 5.90 -27.75
C VAL A 188 7.23 7.10 -28.53
#